data_AF-B7P9F7-F1
#
_entry.id   AF-B7P9F7-F1
#
_cell.length_a   1.000
_cell.length_b   1.000
_cell.length_c   1.000
_cell.angle_alpha   90.00
_cell.angle_beta   90.00
_cell.angle_gamma   90.00
#
_symmetry.space_group_name_H-M   'P 1'
#
loop_
_entity.id
_entity.type
_entity.pdbx_description
1 polymer ?
#
loop_
_entity_poly.entity_id
_entity_poly.type
_entity_poly.pdbx_seq_one_letter_code
_entity_poly.pdbx_strand_id
1 'polypeptide(L)'
;MERAQLFRDPCLDFDAFACGRFVQDHAAPDDHYFTNTLISMQDIIFVRLKKLLEDTSSSNRSTAVSKVKTLYNSCMNTSSVEHGSVALLRDLLRDEGGMGAWPALEEPEPLTLQSLGLERRLAVLRVHGVEPFFQLHVGQDEKNASMHVVQISHMGDYEGGGGSGAANTTSENQSYDSAMVSVTLAELHEMAPELTYAFGP
;
A
#
# COMPACT_ATOMS: atom_id res chain seq x y z
N MET A 1 -6.43 -22.87 -27.33
CA MET A 1 -7.03 -22.19 -28.50
C MET A 1 -8.44 -21.66 -28.24
N GLU A 2 -9.11 -22.04 -27.14
CA GLU A 2 -10.50 -21.61 -26.87
C GLU A 2 -10.69 -20.10 -26.70
N ARG A 3 -9.63 -19.37 -26.33
CA ARG A 3 -9.68 -17.90 -26.11
C ARG A 3 -9.41 -17.06 -27.36
N ALA A 4 -8.99 -17.70 -28.46
CA ALA A 4 -8.57 -17.03 -29.69
C ALA A 4 -9.71 -16.84 -30.70
N GLN A 5 -9.72 -15.70 -31.39
CA GLN A 5 -10.55 -15.45 -32.57
C GLN A 5 -9.75 -15.76 -33.83
N LEU A 6 -9.75 -17.02 -34.26
CA LEU A 6 -8.95 -17.50 -35.39
C LEU A 6 -9.27 -16.84 -36.75
N PHE A 7 -10.39 -16.11 -36.84
CA PHE A 7 -10.78 -15.37 -38.04
C PHE A 7 -10.20 -13.94 -38.10
N ARG A 8 -9.57 -13.45 -37.02
CA ARG A 8 -8.83 -12.18 -37.00
C ARG A 8 -7.44 -12.40 -37.59
N ASP A 9 -6.91 -11.41 -38.30
CA ASP A 9 -5.52 -11.44 -38.78
C ASP A 9 -4.55 -11.05 -37.64
N PRO A 10 -3.66 -11.95 -37.19
CA PRO A 10 -2.69 -11.66 -36.13
C PRO A 10 -1.67 -10.58 -36.51
N CYS A 11 -1.45 -10.31 -37.80
CA CYS A 11 -0.52 -9.28 -38.26
C CYS A 11 -1.13 -7.87 -38.13
N LEU A 12 -2.45 -7.76 -38.03
CA LEU A 12 -3.17 -6.49 -37.90
C LEU A 12 -3.58 -6.21 -36.45
N ASP A 13 -4.06 -7.23 -35.74
CA ASP A 13 -4.49 -7.11 -34.35
C ASP A 13 -4.27 -8.44 -33.61
N PHE A 14 -3.06 -8.59 -33.07
CA PHE A 14 -2.68 -9.80 -32.34
C PHE A 14 -3.48 -9.97 -31.04
N ASP A 15 -3.90 -8.88 -30.40
CA ASP A 15 -4.65 -8.94 -29.15
C ASP A 15 -6.07 -9.49 -29.40
N ALA A 16 -6.79 -8.95 -30.39
CA ALA A 16 -8.10 -9.48 -30.75
C ALA A 16 -8.02 -10.94 -31.26
N PHE A 17 -6.95 -11.29 -31.99
CA PHE A 17 -6.72 -12.67 -32.42
C PHE A 17 -6.50 -13.61 -31.23
N ALA A 18 -5.65 -13.26 -30.28
CA ALA A 18 -5.28 -14.14 -29.18
C ALA A 18 -6.30 -14.16 -28.02
N CYS A 19 -6.87 -13.00 -27.69
CA CYS A 19 -7.66 -12.74 -26.49
C CYS A 19 -9.12 -12.39 -26.78
N GLY A 20 -9.50 -12.15 -28.03
CA GLY A 20 -10.80 -11.56 -28.35
C GLY A 20 -12.02 -12.36 -27.86
N ARG A 21 -11.94 -13.69 -27.71
CA ARG A 21 -13.04 -14.46 -27.11
C ARG A 21 -13.07 -14.31 -25.59
N PHE A 22 -11.91 -14.24 -24.94
CA PHE A 22 -11.84 -14.03 -23.49
C PHE A 22 -12.58 -12.75 -23.08
N VAL A 23 -12.36 -11.64 -23.80
CA VAL A 23 -13.04 -10.36 -23.54
C VAL A 23 -14.56 -10.45 -23.70
N GLN A 24 -15.05 -11.27 -24.64
CA GLN A 24 -16.49 -11.47 -24.85
C GLN A 24 -17.12 -12.31 -23.74
N ASP A 25 -16.41 -13.35 -23.30
CA ASP A 25 -16.95 -14.34 -22.36
C ASP A 25 -16.73 -13.95 -20.89
N HIS A 26 -15.81 -13.01 -20.61
CA HIS A 26 -15.40 -12.62 -19.26
C HIS A 26 -15.53 -11.11 -19.10
N ALA A 27 -16.75 -10.65 -18.81
CA ALA A 27 -16.98 -9.30 -18.34
C ALA A 27 -16.35 -9.10 -16.96
N ALA A 28 -15.93 -7.86 -16.66
CA ALA A 28 -15.47 -7.52 -15.33
C ALA A 28 -16.64 -7.66 -14.33
N PRO A 29 -16.47 -8.42 -13.24
CA PRO A 29 -17.49 -8.53 -12.19
C PRO A 29 -17.61 -7.23 -11.37
N ASP A 30 -18.67 -7.08 -10.59
CA ASP A 30 -18.98 -5.84 -9.86
C ASP A 30 -17.90 -5.41 -8.84
N ASP A 31 -17.08 -6.36 -8.38
CA ASP A 31 -15.99 -6.15 -7.43
C ASP A 31 -14.64 -5.82 -8.08
N HIS A 32 -14.55 -5.82 -9.42
CA HIS A 32 -13.34 -5.52 -10.15
C HIS A 32 -13.58 -4.55 -11.32
N TYR A 33 -12.70 -3.55 -11.46
CA TYR A 33 -12.75 -2.61 -12.60
C TYR A 33 -12.38 -3.26 -13.94
N PHE A 34 -11.60 -4.34 -13.93
CA PHE A 34 -11.19 -5.09 -15.12
C PHE A 34 -11.00 -6.56 -14.76
N THR A 35 -10.96 -7.43 -15.76
CA THR A 35 -10.64 -8.85 -15.56
C THR A 35 -9.59 -9.32 -16.55
N ASN A 36 -8.73 -10.22 -16.09
CA ASN A 36 -7.73 -10.91 -16.89
C ASN A 36 -7.46 -12.29 -16.27
N THR A 37 -6.60 -13.07 -16.92
CA THR A 37 -6.30 -14.43 -16.46
C THR A 37 -5.65 -14.46 -15.07
N LEU A 38 -4.83 -13.46 -14.72
CA LEU A 38 -4.17 -13.40 -13.41
C LEU A 38 -5.17 -13.13 -12.29
N ILE A 39 -6.12 -12.20 -12.50
CA ILE A 39 -7.21 -11.95 -11.55
C ILE A 39 -8.04 -13.22 -11.36
N SER A 40 -8.46 -13.88 -12.45
CA SER A 40 -9.23 -15.13 -12.33
C SER A 40 -8.47 -16.23 -11.56
N MET A 41 -7.15 -16.32 -11.74
CA MET A 41 -6.32 -17.25 -10.97
C MET A 41 -6.25 -16.86 -9.49
N GLN A 42 -6.11 -15.57 -9.21
CA GLN A 42 -6.07 -15.04 -7.85
C GLN A 42 -7.38 -15.29 -7.10
N ASP A 43 -8.53 -15.16 -7.76
CA ASP A 43 -9.84 -15.46 -7.17
C ASP A 43 -9.95 -16.93 -6.74
N ILE A 44 -9.48 -17.84 -7.61
CA ILE A 44 -9.43 -19.27 -7.29
C ILE A 44 -8.53 -19.52 -6.08
N ILE A 45 -7.39 -18.82 -5.97
CA ILE A 45 -6.49 -18.90 -4.82
C ILE A 45 -7.19 -18.40 -3.56
N PHE A 46 -7.87 -17.26 -3.61
CA PHE A 46 -8.58 -16.71 -2.46
C PHE A 46 -9.73 -17.60 -1.98
N VAL A 47 -10.48 -18.22 -2.89
CA VAL A 47 -11.51 -19.21 -2.53
C VAL A 47 -10.90 -20.42 -1.83
N ARG A 48 -9.74 -20.90 -2.28
CA ARG A 48 -9.03 -22.02 -1.62
C ARG A 48 -8.48 -21.60 -0.26
N LEU A 49 -7.88 -20.42 -0.17
CA LEU A 49 -7.32 -19.88 1.07
C LEU A 49 -8.41 -19.70 2.12
N LYS A 50 -9.57 -19.15 1.74
CA LYS A 50 -10.76 -19.05 2.59
C LYS A 50 -11.12 -20.41 3.21
N LYS A 51 -11.26 -21.46 2.39
CA LYS A 51 -11.56 -22.82 2.88
C LYS A 51 -10.54 -23.32 3.90
N LEU A 52 -9.24 -23.09 3.66
CA LEU A 52 -8.19 -23.49 4.58
C LEU A 52 -8.23 -22.71 5.91
N LEU A 53 -8.59 -21.43 5.87
CA LEU A 53 -8.69 -20.58 7.04
C LEU A 53 -9.94 -20.89 7.88
N GLU A 54 -11.07 -21.21 7.23
CA GLU A 54 -12.34 -21.58 7.90
C GLU A 54 -12.36 -23.02 8.42
N ASP A 55 -11.49 -23.90 7.91
CA ASP A 55 -11.44 -25.30 8.34
C ASP A 55 -11.07 -25.46 9.84
N THR A 56 -11.98 -26.07 10.60
CA THR A 56 -11.83 -26.32 12.05
C THR A 56 -11.18 -27.67 12.38
N SER A 57 -10.96 -28.55 11.39
CA SER A 57 -10.67 -29.97 11.61
C SER A 57 -9.21 -30.32 11.97
N SER A 58 -8.24 -29.43 11.77
CA SER A 58 -6.82 -29.76 12.03
C SER A 58 -6.40 -29.50 13.48
N SER A 59 -6.06 -30.58 14.18
CA SER A 59 -5.65 -30.66 15.59
C SER A 59 -4.17 -30.36 15.84
N ASN A 60 -3.32 -30.26 14.80
CA ASN A 60 -1.89 -29.98 14.91
C ASN A 60 -1.50 -28.78 14.03
N ARG A 61 -1.67 -27.56 14.55
CA ARG A 61 -1.33 -26.32 13.85
C ARG A 61 -0.11 -25.65 14.46
N SER A 62 0.78 -25.16 13.61
CA SER A 62 1.88 -24.29 14.07
C SER A 62 1.33 -22.99 14.63
N THR A 63 2.09 -22.33 15.50
CA THR A 63 1.72 -21.03 16.08
C THR A 63 1.47 -19.98 14.99
N ALA A 64 2.18 -20.04 13.86
CA ALA A 64 1.97 -19.18 12.70
C ALA A 64 0.57 -19.38 12.08
N VAL A 65 0.17 -20.62 11.83
CA VAL A 65 -1.16 -20.93 11.25
C VAL A 65 -2.27 -20.48 12.19
N SER A 66 -2.10 -20.66 13.50
CA SER A 66 -3.07 -20.19 14.50
C SER A 66 -3.22 -18.67 14.48
N LYS A 67 -2.11 -17.91 14.42
CA LYS A 67 -2.15 -16.44 14.33
C LYS A 67 -2.89 -15.95 13.08
N VAL A 68 -2.62 -16.54 11.93
CA VAL A 68 -3.27 -16.15 10.66
C VAL A 68 -4.78 -16.44 10.71
N LYS A 69 -5.20 -17.58 11.28
CA LYS A 69 -6.62 -17.89 11.47
C LYS A 69 -7.32 -16.94 12.43
N THR A 70 -6.67 -16.60 13.56
CA THR A 70 -7.22 -15.62 14.51
C THR A 70 -7.40 -14.27 13.84
N LEU A 71 -6.41 -13.80 13.07
CA LEU A 71 -6.50 -12.56 12.32
C LEU A 71 -7.65 -12.62 11.30
N TYR A 72 -7.73 -13.68 10.50
CA TYR A 72 -8.83 -13.88 9.54
C TYR A 72 -10.20 -13.80 10.20
N ASN A 73 -10.41 -14.53 11.29
CA ASN A 73 -11.68 -14.54 12.01
C ASN A 73 -12.03 -13.17 12.61
N SER A 74 -11.02 -12.40 13.04
CA SER A 74 -11.25 -11.03 13.53
C SER A 74 -11.75 -10.10 12.41
N CYS A 75 -11.24 -10.26 11.19
CA CYS A 75 -11.67 -9.47 10.03
C CYS A 75 -13.08 -9.87 9.55
N MET A 76 -13.43 -11.17 9.61
CA MET A 76 -14.72 -11.66 9.14
C MET A 76 -15.89 -11.42 10.12
N ASN A 77 -15.59 -11.11 11.39
CA ASN A 77 -16.61 -10.80 12.39
C ASN A 77 -17.08 -9.33 12.30
N THR A 78 -17.94 -9.05 11.32
CA THR A 78 -18.46 -7.71 11.04
C THR A 78 -19.24 -7.10 12.19
N SER A 79 -19.99 -7.93 12.94
CA SER A 79 -20.79 -7.49 14.10
C SER A 79 -19.97 -6.81 15.20
N SER A 80 -18.72 -7.26 15.43
CA SER A 80 -17.81 -6.63 16.38
C SER A 80 -17.16 -5.35 15.83
N VAL A 81 -17.02 -5.21 14.51
CA VAL A 81 -16.45 -4.02 13.87
C VAL A 81 -17.45 -2.86 13.87
N GLU A 82 -18.73 -3.14 13.65
CA GLU A 82 -19.79 -2.12 13.67
C GLU A 82 -19.97 -1.50 15.07
N HIS A 83 -19.70 -2.27 16.12
CA HIS A 83 -19.76 -1.81 17.51
C HIS A 83 -18.38 -1.35 18.01
N GLY A 84 -18.07 -0.07 17.84
CA GLY A 84 -16.96 0.58 18.54
C GLY A 84 -15.71 0.88 17.71
N SER A 85 -15.65 0.53 16.43
CA SER A 85 -14.52 0.89 15.54
C SER A 85 -14.30 2.40 15.46
N VAL A 86 -15.38 3.19 15.33
CA VAL A 86 -15.29 4.65 15.30
C VAL A 86 -14.79 5.21 16.62
N ALA A 87 -15.25 4.67 17.75
CA ALA A 87 -14.79 5.10 19.08
C ALA A 87 -13.30 4.81 19.26
N LEU A 88 -12.87 3.59 18.91
CA LEU A 88 -11.47 3.20 18.95
C LEU A 88 -10.59 4.09 18.06
N LEU A 89 -11.04 4.42 16.84
CA LEU A 89 -10.32 5.33 15.97
C LEU A 89 -10.23 6.74 16.59
N ARG A 90 -11.31 7.23 17.19
CA ARG A 90 -11.28 8.53 17.89
C ARG A 90 -10.30 8.53 19.05
N ASP A 91 -10.22 7.45 19.82
CA ASP A 91 -9.27 7.35 20.94
C ASP A 91 -7.82 7.32 20.45
N LEU A 92 -7.55 6.62 19.33
CA LEU A 92 -6.24 6.65 18.66
C LEU A 92 -5.87 8.04 18.13
N LEU A 93 -6.84 8.80 17.63
CA LEU A 93 -6.64 10.15 17.11
C LEU A 93 -6.48 11.21 18.19
N ARG A 94 -6.82 10.93 19.46
CA ARG A 94 -6.59 11.88 20.56
C ARG A 94 -5.12 11.90 20.97
N ASP A 95 -4.75 12.92 21.75
CA ASP A 95 -3.37 13.07 22.27
C ASP A 95 -2.89 11.84 23.06
N GLU A 96 -3.80 11.07 23.68
CA GLU A 96 -3.48 9.81 24.36
C GLU A 96 -2.92 8.73 23.40
N GLY A 97 -3.37 8.72 22.15
CA GLY A 97 -2.84 7.87 21.08
C GLY A 97 -1.58 8.41 20.40
N GLY A 98 -1.12 9.62 20.76
CA GLY A 98 0.11 10.22 20.27
C GLY A 98 0.05 10.83 18.86
N MET A 99 -1.09 10.74 18.17
CA MET A 99 -1.32 11.38 16.87
C MET A 99 -1.78 12.83 17.00
N GLY A 100 -2.52 13.10 18.08
CA GLY A 100 -3.10 14.39 18.41
C GLY A 100 -4.33 14.74 17.59
N ALA A 101 -5.12 15.66 18.15
CA ALA A 101 -6.46 16.01 17.67
C ALA A 101 -6.52 16.22 16.15
N TRP A 102 -7.52 15.62 15.50
CA TRP A 102 -7.79 15.82 14.09
C TRP A 102 -8.50 17.17 13.88
N PRO A 103 -7.92 18.16 13.16
CA PRO A 103 -8.45 19.53 13.12
C PRO A 103 -9.86 19.65 12.52
N ALA A 104 -10.29 18.71 11.69
CA ALA A 104 -11.65 18.72 11.12
C ALA A 104 -12.73 18.22 12.10
N LEU A 105 -12.33 17.61 13.23
CA LEU A 105 -13.24 17.01 14.22
C LEU A 105 -13.30 17.78 15.55
N GLU A 106 -12.38 18.72 15.76
CA GLU A 106 -12.19 19.45 17.02
C GLU A 106 -12.06 20.95 16.74
N GLU A 107 -12.40 21.79 17.73
CA GLU A 107 -12.21 23.23 17.57
C GLU A 107 -10.71 23.56 17.43
N PRO A 108 -10.33 24.45 16.51
CA PRO A 108 -8.93 24.75 16.27
C PRO A 108 -8.31 25.46 17.48
N GLU A 109 -7.51 24.74 18.25
CA GLU A 109 -6.53 25.33 19.16
C GLU A 109 -5.52 26.16 18.32
N PRO A 110 -5.03 27.31 18.82
CA PRO A 110 -4.01 28.09 18.14
C PRO A 110 -2.73 27.26 17.93
N LEU A 111 -2.52 26.77 16.70
CA LEU A 111 -1.32 26.02 16.33
C LEU A 111 -0.10 26.94 16.43
N THR A 112 0.81 26.64 17.37
CA THR A 112 2.14 27.26 17.40
C THR A 112 3.16 26.26 16.86
N LEU A 113 4.12 26.74 16.04
CA LEU A 113 5.16 25.87 15.46
C LEU A 113 5.95 25.09 16.53
N GLN A 114 6.11 25.67 17.72
CA GLN A 114 6.78 25.06 18.86
C GLN A 114 5.95 23.97 19.57
N SER A 115 4.63 23.94 19.38
CA SER A 115 3.73 22.99 20.06
C SER A 115 3.43 21.73 19.23
N LEU A 116 3.86 21.68 17.97
CA LEU A 116 3.41 20.67 17.03
C LEU A 116 4.04 19.28 17.22
N GLY A 117 5.24 19.19 17.83
CA GLY A 117 5.92 17.91 18.08
C GLY A 117 5.88 16.98 16.85
N LEU A 118 6.12 17.55 15.67
CA LEU A 118 5.80 16.97 14.37
C LEU A 118 6.51 15.65 14.17
N GLU A 119 7.78 15.58 14.56
CA GLU A 119 8.63 14.38 14.46
C GLU A 119 8.04 13.23 15.26
N ARG A 120 7.56 13.51 16.48
CA ARG A 120 6.91 12.52 17.33
C ARG A 120 5.61 12.03 16.71
N ARG A 121 4.78 12.93 16.17
CA ARG A 121 3.52 12.56 15.52
C ARG A 121 3.76 11.74 14.25
N LEU A 122 4.73 12.13 13.43
CA LEU A 122 5.15 11.36 12.25
C LEU A 122 5.68 9.98 12.63
N ALA A 123 6.47 9.87 13.70
CA ALA A 123 6.95 8.59 14.21
C ALA A 123 5.81 7.69 14.71
N VAL A 124 4.81 8.26 15.41
CA VAL A 124 3.62 7.51 15.83
C VAL A 124 2.80 7.06 14.62
N LEU A 125 2.55 7.94 13.65
CA LEU A 125 1.85 7.60 12.40
C LEU A 125 2.57 6.46 11.65
N ARG A 126 3.92 6.50 11.60
CA ARG A 126 4.74 5.44 11.01
C ARG A 126 4.52 4.08 11.65
N VAL A 127 4.41 4.01 13.00
CA VAL A 127 4.11 2.76 13.73
C VAL A 127 2.75 2.18 13.31
N HIS A 128 1.82 3.03 12.93
CA HIS A 128 0.51 2.65 12.41
C HIS A 128 0.47 2.47 10.88
N GLY A 129 1.62 2.51 10.20
CA GLY A 129 1.72 2.33 8.75
C GLY A 129 1.25 3.54 7.93
N VAL A 130 1.14 4.72 8.55
CA VAL A 130 0.75 5.96 7.88
C VAL A 130 1.98 6.82 7.62
N GLU A 131 2.22 7.12 6.34
CA GLU A 131 3.39 7.86 5.84
C GLU A 131 2.89 9.04 4.98
N PRO A 132 2.58 10.21 5.60
CA PRO A 132 1.79 11.25 4.96
C PRO A 132 2.58 12.17 4.01
N PHE A 133 3.91 12.20 4.08
CA PHE A 133 4.74 13.11 3.28
C PHE A 133 5.72 12.34 2.38
N PHE A 134 6.47 11.43 2.99
CA PHE A 134 7.46 10.58 2.34
C PHE A 134 7.38 9.18 2.93
N GLN A 135 7.73 8.19 2.11
CA GLN A 135 7.87 6.81 2.57
C GLN A 135 9.29 6.61 3.08
N LEU A 136 9.40 5.98 4.24
CA LEU A 136 10.66 5.69 4.90
C LEU A 136 10.83 4.17 4.99
N HIS A 137 11.74 3.59 4.21
CA HIS A 137 12.00 2.15 4.30
C HIS A 137 13.47 1.84 4.54
N VAL A 138 13.73 0.64 5.08
CA VAL A 138 15.09 0.12 5.21
C VAL A 138 15.25 -0.91 4.09
N GLY A 139 16.04 -0.56 3.09
CA GLY A 139 16.34 -1.44 1.96
C GLY A 139 17.84 -1.66 1.80
N GLN A 140 18.21 -2.48 0.82
CA GLN A 140 19.61 -2.72 0.51
C GLN A 140 20.22 -1.48 -0.17
N ASP A 141 21.48 -1.20 0.17
CA ASP A 141 22.23 -0.16 -0.54
C ASP A 141 22.53 -0.63 -1.97
N GLU A 142 22.14 0.17 -2.96
CA GLU A 142 22.39 -0.11 -4.38
C GLU A 142 23.88 -0.23 -4.70
N LYS A 143 24.72 0.50 -3.95
CA LYS A 143 26.19 0.47 -4.11
C LYS A 143 26.82 -0.68 -3.33
N ASN A 144 26.12 -1.23 -2.34
CA ASN A 144 26.60 -2.33 -1.53
C ASN A 144 25.44 -3.16 -0.96
N ALA A 145 25.05 -4.21 -1.68
CA ALA A 145 23.94 -5.09 -1.30
C ALA A 145 24.12 -5.84 0.04
N SER A 146 25.32 -5.81 0.65
CA SER A 146 25.55 -6.36 2.01
C SER A 146 25.16 -5.38 3.12
N MET A 147 24.90 -4.11 2.78
CA MET A 147 24.52 -3.06 3.71
C MET A 147 23.05 -2.69 3.51
N HIS A 148 22.44 -2.18 4.57
CA HIS A 148 21.11 -1.60 4.53
C HIS A 148 21.21 -0.10 4.82
N VAL A 149 20.40 0.67 4.11
CA VAL A 149 20.31 2.12 4.26
C VAL A 149 18.86 2.53 4.42
N VAL A 150 18.67 3.67 5.08
CA VAL A 150 17.36 4.31 5.15
C VAL A 150 17.11 4.97 3.80
N GLN A 151 16.04 4.53 3.15
CA GLN A 151 15.59 4.97 1.84
C GLN A 151 14.34 5.82 1.99
N ILE A 152 14.33 6.95 1.28
CA ILE A 152 13.27 7.94 1.31
C ILE A 152 12.76 8.15 -0.10
N SER A 153 11.45 7.98 -0.29
CA SER A 153 10.77 8.17 -1.58
C SER A 153 9.50 9.01 -1.41
N HIS A 154 9.00 9.58 -2.52
CA HIS A 154 7.80 10.37 -2.46
C HIS A 154 6.56 9.49 -2.34
N MET A 155 5.51 10.05 -1.76
CA MET A 155 4.19 9.44 -1.81
C MET A 155 3.71 9.40 -3.26
N GLY A 156 3.81 8.24 -3.90
CA GLY A 156 3.42 8.04 -5.30
C GLY A 156 4.40 7.19 -6.10
N ASP A 157 5.66 7.11 -5.66
CA ASP A 157 6.70 6.31 -6.31
C ASP A 157 6.59 4.81 -6.00
N TYR A 158 5.59 4.42 -5.18
CA TYR A 158 5.27 3.03 -4.92
C TYR A 158 4.53 2.42 -6.12
N GLU A 159 5.27 2.18 -7.21
CA GLU A 159 4.94 1.11 -8.14
C GLU A 159 5.06 -0.21 -7.36
N GLY A 160 3.92 -0.71 -6.90
CA GLY A 160 3.85 -1.96 -6.15
C GLY A 160 4.63 -3.08 -6.83
N GLY A 161 5.62 -3.62 -6.11
CA GLY A 161 6.26 -4.91 -6.35
C GLY A 161 6.38 -5.38 -7.81
N GLY A 162 7.54 -5.13 -8.42
CA GLY A 162 8.01 -5.91 -9.56
C GLY A 162 7.52 -5.46 -10.93
N GLY A 163 7.85 -4.22 -11.29
CA GLY A 163 7.84 -3.78 -12.67
C GLY A 163 8.70 -2.55 -12.79
N SER A 164 9.86 -2.63 -13.45
CA SER A 164 10.54 -1.43 -13.94
C SER A 164 9.73 -0.86 -15.10
N GLY A 165 8.65 -0.16 -14.78
CA GLY A 165 7.91 0.65 -15.73
C GLY A 165 8.42 2.08 -15.60
N ALA A 166 9.29 2.53 -16.51
CA ALA A 166 9.58 3.95 -16.60
C ALA A 166 8.27 4.68 -16.96
N ALA A 167 7.54 5.17 -15.96
CA ALA A 167 6.46 6.09 -16.16
C ALA A 167 7.06 7.33 -16.84
N ASN A 168 6.63 7.60 -18.06
CA ASN A 168 7.08 8.71 -18.87
C ASN A 168 6.52 10.00 -18.24
N THR A 169 7.12 10.48 -17.15
CA THR A 169 6.72 11.70 -16.46
C THR A 169 6.98 12.88 -17.38
N THR A 170 5.94 13.66 -17.68
CA THR A 170 6.05 14.95 -18.36
C THR A 170 7.05 15.86 -17.63
N SER A 171 7.71 16.79 -18.33
CA SER A 171 8.74 17.67 -17.76
C SER A 171 8.25 18.54 -16.58
N GLU A 172 6.94 18.75 -16.46
CA GLU A 172 6.34 19.42 -15.30
C GLU A 172 6.43 18.54 -14.04
N ASN A 173 6.18 17.23 -14.13
CA ASN A 173 6.29 16.31 -12.99
C ASN A 173 7.73 16.24 -12.47
N GLN A 174 8.74 16.23 -13.34
CA GLN A 174 10.15 16.27 -12.92
C GLN A 174 10.50 17.53 -12.09
N SER A 175 9.86 18.67 -12.36
CA SER A 175 10.06 19.89 -11.58
C SER A 175 9.36 19.82 -10.22
N TYR A 176 8.17 19.22 -10.17
CA TYR A 176 7.46 18.99 -8.91
C TYR A 176 8.18 17.95 -8.04
N ASP A 177 8.64 16.86 -8.64
CA ASP A 177 9.43 15.83 -7.98
C ASP A 177 10.75 16.41 -7.48
N SER A 178 11.49 17.17 -8.30
CA SER A 178 12.72 17.81 -7.83
C SER A 178 12.49 18.82 -6.70
N ALA A 179 11.37 19.55 -6.69
CA ALA A 179 11.03 20.50 -5.63
C ALA A 179 10.64 19.78 -4.34
N MET A 180 9.83 18.71 -4.44
CA MET A 180 9.41 17.89 -3.31
C MET A 180 10.61 17.15 -2.68
N VAL A 181 11.55 16.63 -3.49
CA VAL A 181 12.80 16.02 -2.97
C VAL A 181 13.60 17.05 -2.18
N SER A 182 13.69 18.27 -2.71
CA SER A 182 14.47 19.36 -2.09
C SER A 182 13.86 19.83 -0.77
N VAL A 183 12.52 19.94 -0.70
CA VAL A 183 11.79 20.28 0.54
C VAL A 183 11.96 19.16 1.56
N THR A 184 11.79 17.91 1.14
CA THR A 184 11.94 16.72 2.00
C THR A 184 13.36 16.63 2.57
N LEU A 185 14.39 16.89 1.75
CA LEU A 185 15.80 16.96 2.19
C LEU A 185 16.05 18.04 3.24
N ALA A 186 15.50 19.24 3.03
CA ALA A 186 15.66 20.35 3.95
C ALA A 186 15.01 20.03 5.31
N GLU A 187 13.78 19.54 5.29
CA GLU A 187 13.04 19.16 6.50
C GLU A 187 13.74 18.01 7.26
N LEU A 188 14.23 16.99 6.56
CA LEU A 188 14.89 15.85 7.19
C LEU A 188 16.28 16.17 7.75
N HIS A 189 17.05 17.02 7.05
CA HIS A 189 18.34 17.45 7.56
C HIS A 189 18.18 18.31 8.83
N GLU A 190 17.11 19.10 8.91
CA GLU A 190 16.73 19.81 10.13
C GLU A 190 16.31 18.85 11.24
N MET A 191 15.58 17.76 10.92
CA MET A 191 15.07 16.81 11.91
C MET A 191 16.12 15.84 12.46
N ALA A 192 17.04 15.33 11.63
CA ALA A 192 18.03 14.35 12.06
C ALA A 192 19.32 14.43 11.19
N PRO A 193 20.26 15.32 11.55
CA PRO A 193 21.47 15.58 10.77
C PRO A 193 22.51 14.45 10.83
N GLU A 194 22.41 13.56 11.82
CA GLU A 194 23.36 12.47 12.07
C GLU A 194 23.14 11.23 11.17
N LEU A 195 22.04 11.20 10.42
CA LEU A 195 21.65 10.04 9.60
C LEU A 195 22.10 10.22 8.15
N THR A 196 22.63 9.15 7.56
CA THR A 196 22.87 9.04 6.13
C THR A 196 21.60 8.57 5.41
N TYR A 197 21.10 9.38 4.49
CA TYR A 197 19.91 9.10 3.68
C TYR A 197 20.29 8.74 2.24
N ALA A 198 19.60 7.78 1.65
CA ALA A 198 19.66 7.48 0.23
C ALA A 198 18.28 7.69 -0.39
N PHE A 199 18.22 8.30 -1.58
CA PHE A 199 16.98 8.40 -2.35
C PHE A 199 16.91 7.22 -3.31
N GLY A 200 15.75 6.56 -3.34
CA GLY A 200 15.43 5.61 -4.40
C GLY A 200 15.28 6.33 -5.74
N PRO A 201 15.48 5.65 -6.87
CA PRO A 201 15.20 6.17 -8.20
C PRO A 201 13.71 6.40 -8.44
#